data_AF-A0A352ISX2-F1
#
_entry.id   AF-A0A352ISX2-F1
#
_cell.length_a   1.000
_cell.length_b   1.000
_cell.length_c   1.000
_cell.angle_alpha   90.00
_cell.angle_beta   90.00
_cell.angle_gamma   90.00
#
_symmetry.space_group_name_H-M   'P 1'
#
loop_
_entity.id
_entity.type
_entity.pdbx_description
1 polymer ?
#
loop_
_entity_poly.entity_id
_entity_poly.type
_entity_poly.pdbx_seq_one_letter_code
_entity_poly.pdbx_strand_id
1 'polypeptide(L)'
;DRIMDVFLKTSGLHPSLARRVARLRFYLAWRMNLEGKKAFSKALLEWLDSLQEWRGWSDSGGRSAKVLMDQLDSLVIAVSASFESGKTEPVNEFCHRWQEDAGKRNAQVGKLRQRLLETEQGAAKQRKAEQSSRALIGRALQGRKLPLPIVRFILDHWQGLLKQSIWDSGLDGENLRHGSKLLEWLVWIGDPSLSDKDRNRLYHVGEQIGDRILDVWKRVFNESLPAESLSGIESAMVSRLRGEAPDLVDALPAAGSFHWDSTWLSFEVPAAEAFEPYEGQWFVEGEGVGEQRRYFYAFLPESAEILWTNGAGVKLGLQTWGEFQRALEQEQIRPLPQLTPFGTVLAETVELLARVCEKQRRQREQAAEAARLRAEELRREKEVAEERRRAEEAEREAELERQRQADEEQRLADEQAEKERIRKERTLLAEKQVDAIKLGGWIVVEPDETSDEPARLKLAVRINASRKLVFVDRLGLNRREFLEDALVERIVEGRIRVLGTSAEFDDTLSRVVGRIRVGRN
;
A
#
# COMPACT_ATOMS: atom_id res chain seq x y z
N ASP A 1 2.08 11.00 4.36
CA ASP A 1 2.42 10.32 3.09
C ASP A 1 1.24 9.66 2.39
N ARG A 2 0.63 8.60 2.95
CA ARG A 2 -0.43 7.86 2.23
C ARG A 2 -1.58 8.73 1.69
N ILE A 3 -2.06 9.69 2.48
CA ILE A 3 -3.11 10.65 2.06
C ILE A 3 -2.69 11.42 0.81
N MET A 4 -1.46 11.95 0.79
CA MET A 4 -0.92 12.68 -0.37
C MET A 4 -0.75 11.76 -1.58
N ASP A 5 -0.29 10.52 -1.38
CA ASP A 5 -0.13 9.57 -2.50
C ASP A 5 -1.47 9.21 -3.14
N VAL A 6 -2.51 8.96 -2.34
CA VAL A 6 -3.85 8.70 -2.84
C VAL A 6 -4.36 9.94 -3.57
N PHE A 7 -4.30 11.11 -2.93
CA PHE A 7 -4.77 12.36 -3.53
C PHE A 7 -4.08 12.65 -4.86
N LEU A 8 -2.75 12.60 -4.93
CA LEU A 8 -2.04 12.89 -6.18
C LEU A 8 -2.37 11.90 -7.30
N LYS A 9 -2.62 10.62 -6.97
CA LYS A 9 -3.04 9.60 -7.93
C LYS A 9 -4.48 9.76 -8.40
N THR A 10 -5.40 10.15 -7.52
CA THR A 10 -6.83 10.26 -7.82
C THR A 10 -7.25 11.70 -8.18
N SER A 11 -6.35 12.66 -8.04
CA SER A 11 -6.63 14.08 -8.31
C SER A 11 -6.76 14.38 -9.81
N GLY A 12 -6.28 13.54 -10.73
CA GLY A 12 -6.28 13.89 -12.16
C GLY A 12 -5.54 15.19 -12.50
N LEU A 13 -4.75 15.75 -11.55
CA LEU A 13 -3.91 16.91 -11.78
C LEU A 13 -2.85 16.56 -12.80
N HIS A 14 -2.46 17.53 -13.63
CA HIS A 14 -1.34 17.35 -14.54
C HIS A 14 -0.07 16.94 -13.75
N PRO A 15 0.75 15.98 -14.24
CA PRO A 15 1.90 15.48 -13.50
C PRO A 15 2.86 16.55 -12.96
N SER A 16 3.04 17.64 -13.70
CA SER A 16 3.83 18.81 -13.28
C SER A 16 3.26 19.49 -12.02
N LEU A 17 1.94 19.69 -11.96
CA LEU A 17 1.27 20.26 -10.79
C LEU A 17 1.30 19.29 -9.62
N ALA A 18 1.00 18.01 -9.88
CA ALA A 18 1.05 16.96 -8.88
C ALA A 18 2.44 16.91 -8.20
N ARG A 19 3.53 17.03 -8.96
CA ARG A 19 4.90 17.05 -8.43
C ARG A 19 5.19 18.27 -7.54
N ARG A 20 4.63 19.44 -7.86
CA ARG A 20 4.80 20.66 -7.04
C ARG A 20 4.00 20.54 -5.74
N VAL A 21 2.72 20.17 -5.84
CA VAL A 21 1.82 19.98 -4.70
C VAL A 21 2.31 18.85 -3.78
N ALA A 22 2.95 17.82 -4.34
CA ALA A 22 3.56 16.73 -3.58
C ALA A 22 4.53 17.19 -2.49
N ARG A 23 5.24 18.32 -2.69
CA ARG A 23 6.22 18.83 -1.72
C ARG A 23 5.58 19.29 -0.40
N LEU A 24 4.28 19.60 -0.40
CA LEU A 24 3.55 19.90 0.83
C LEU A 24 3.54 18.76 1.84
N ARG A 25 3.86 17.52 1.43
CA ARG A 25 4.01 16.38 2.34
C ARG A 25 4.95 16.69 3.51
N PHE A 26 6.03 17.43 3.27
CA PHE A 26 7.02 17.75 4.30
C PHE A 26 6.46 18.76 5.31
N TYR A 27 5.77 19.79 4.81
CA TYR A 27 5.08 20.76 5.66
C TYR A 27 3.99 20.08 6.51
N LEU A 28 3.15 19.26 5.88
CA LEU A 28 2.08 18.53 6.57
C LEU A 28 2.65 17.57 7.61
N ALA A 29 3.70 16.81 7.30
CA ALA A 29 4.34 15.91 8.26
C ALA A 29 4.88 16.67 9.48
N TRP A 30 5.54 17.81 9.25
CA TRP A 30 6.03 18.68 10.31
C TRP A 30 4.89 19.22 11.19
N ARG A 31 3.83 19.79 10.61
CA ARG A 31 2.69 20.31 11.38
C ARG A 31 1.91 19.20 12.10
N MET A 32 1.72 18.04 11.46
CA MET A 32 1.05 16.90 12.10
C MET A 32 1.82 16.40 13.33
N ASN A 33 3.15 16.41 13.28
CA ASN A 33 3.98 16.01 14.43
C ASN A 33 3.83 16.98 15.62
N LEU A 34 3.69 18.28 15.35
CA LEU A 34 3.57 19.30 16.40
C LEU A 34 2.13 19.49 16.92
N GLU A 35 1.14 19.41 16.03
CA GLU A 35 -0.24 19.87 16.32
C GLU A 35 -1.32 18.82 16.05
N GLY A 36 -0.93 17.62 15.59
CA GLY A 36 -1.84 16.56 15.24
C GLY A 36 -2.86 17.00 14.18
N LYS A 37 -4.15 16.85 14.49
CA LYS A 37 -5.25 17.17 13.56
C LYS A 37 -5.34 18.65 13.16
N LYS A 38 -4.81 19.56 13.99
CA LYS A 38 -4.84 21.01 13.70
C LYS A 38 -3.91 21.42 12.56
N ALA A 39 -3.04 20.51 12.10
CA ALA A 39 -2.18 20.70 10.94
C ALA A 39 -2.95 20.98 9.64
N PHE A 40 -4.19 20.50 9.53
CA PHE A 40 -5.07 20.77 8.40
C PHE A 40 -5.97 21.96 8.72
N SER A 41 -5.44 23.17 8.49
CA SER A 41 -6.25 24.38 8.64
C SER A 41 -7.38 24.40 7.60
N LYS A 42 -8.49 25.06 7.94
CA LYS A 42 -9.62 25.24 7.00
C LYS A 42 -9.16 25.87 5.68
N ALA A 43 -8.34 26.91 5.77
CA ALA A 43 -7.79 27.60 4.59
C ALA A 43 -6.95 26.67 3.69
N LEU A 44 -6.12 25.79 4.29
CA LEU A 44 -5.31 24.84 3.55
C LEU A 44 -6.17 23.76 2.85
N LEU A 45 -7.20 23.25 3.52
CA LEU A 45 -8.13 22.29 2.94
C LEU A 45 -8.91 22.90 1.78
N GLU A 46 -9.47 24.10 1.97
CA GLU A 46 -10.17 24.85 0.91
C GLU A 46 -9.24 25.14 -0.28
N TRP A 47 -7.98 25.50 -0.02
CA TRP A 47 -6.98 25.69 -1.08
C TRP A 47 -6.68 24.39 -1.84
N LEU A 48 -6.44 23.27 -1.14
CA LEU A 48 -6.20 21.96 -1.77
C LEU A 48 -7.40 21.51 -2.61
N ASP A 49 -8.63 21.71 -2.12
CA ASP A 49 -9.85 21.41 -2.85
C ASP A 49 -10.03 22.33 -4.07
N SER A 50 -9.62 23.61 -3.99
CA SER A 50 -9.68 24.54 -5.12
C SER A 50 -8.76 24.17 -6.30
N LEU A 51 -7.79 23.28 -6.10
CA LEU A 51 -6.97 22.75 -7.21
C LEU A 51 -7.81 22.04 -8.28
N GLN A 52 -9.07 21.71 -7.98
CA GLN A 52 -10.05 21.25 -8.95
C GLN A 52 -10.26 22.19 -10.13
N GLU A 53 -10.14 23.49 -9.92
CA GLU A 53 -10.25 24.49 -10.99
C GLU A 53 -9.12 24.33 -12.03
N TRP A 54 -8.00 23.72 -11.65
CA TRP A 54 -6.78 23.59 -12.45
C TRP A 54 -6.62 22.23 -13.12
N ARG A 55 -7.67 21.40 -13.12
CA ARG A 55 -7.73 20.13 -13.87
C ARG A 55 -7.39 20.28 -15.34
N GLY A 56 -7.77 21.43 -15.89
CA GLY A 56 -7.52 21.83 -17.26
C GLY A 56 -6.13 22.32 -17.59
N TRP A 57 -5.27 22.46 -16.59
CA TRP A 57 -3.95 23.00 -16.79
C TRP A 57 -3.09 22.04 -17.62
N SER A 58 -2.36 22.60 -18.58
CA SER A 58 -1.33 21.92 -19.36
C SER A 58 -0.14 22.84 -19.50
N ASP A 59 1.06 22.26 -19.61
CA ASP A 59 2.30 23.04 -19.75
C ASP A 59 2.34 23.84 -21.07
N SER A 60 1.61 23.36 -22.07
CA SER A 60 1.40 24.05 -23.36
C SER A 60 0.45 25.26 -23.29
N GLY A 61 -0.15 25.57 -22.15
CA GLY A 61 -1.16 26.64 -21.99
C GLY A 61 -0.62 28.09 -22.03
N GLY A 62 0.63 28.27 -22.44
CA GLY A 62 1.26 29.58 -22.63
C GLY A 62 1.30 30.45 -21.37
N ARG A 63 1.00 31.74 -21.51
CA ARG A 63 1.08 32.71 -20.39
C ARG A 63 0.16 32.34 -19.21
N SER A 64 -1.01 31.78 -19.49
CA SER A 64 -1.97 31.35 -18.46
C SER A 64 -1.44 30.19 -17.62
N ALA A 65 -0.71 29.25 -18.25
CA ALA A 65 -0.09 28.13 -17.55
C ALA A 65 1.05 28.59 -16.62
N LYS A 66 1.85 29.57 -17.07
CA LYS A 66 2.96 30.14 -16.30
C LYS A 66 2.51 30.80 -15.00
N VAL A 67 1.40 31.56 -15.03
CA VAL A 67 0.86 32.24 -13.84
C VAL A 67 0.59 31.27 -12.70
N LEU A 68 0.02 30.09 -13.00
CA LEU A 68 -0.23 29.07 -11.98
C LEU A 68 1.08 28.55 -11.39
N MET A 69 2.09 28.31 -12.22
CA MET A 69 3.39 27.82 -11.77
C MET A 69 4.08 28.85 -10.86
N ASP A 70 4.04 30.13 -11.22
CA ASP A 70 4.58 31.22 -10.41
C ASP A 70 3.85 31.32 -9.04
N GLN A 71 2.54 31.08 -9.01
CA GLN A 71 1.77 30.99 -7.76
C GLN A 71 2.18 29.78 -6.91
N LEU A 72 2.40 28.61 -7.51
CA LEU A 72 2.89 27.43 -6.79
C LEU A 72 4.34 27.59 -6.31
N ASP A 73 5.17 28.38 -7.01
CA ASP A 73 6.50 28.74 -6.52
C ASP A 73 6.40 29.70 -5.32
N SER A 74 5.41 30.58 -5.31
CA SER A 74 5.11 31.43 -4.14
C SER A 74 4.66 30.61 -2.91
N LEU A 75 3.96 29.48 -3.11
CA LEU A 75 3.66 28.54 -2.04
C LEU A 75 4.95 27.94 -1.43
N VAL A 76 5.94 27.61 -2.25
CA VAL A 76 7.23 27.08 -1.75
C VAL A 76 7.90 28.11 -0.85
N ILE A 77 7.88 29.38 -1.23
CA ILE A 77 8.41 30.49 -0.41
C ILE A 77 7.65 30.58 0.92
N ALA A 78 6.31 30.52 0.89
CA ALA A 78 5.50 30.57 2.10
C ALA A 78 5.78 29.38 3.04
N VAL A 79 5.96 28.17 2.49
CA VAL A 79 6.32 26.97 3.26
C VAL A 79 7.71 27.12 3.89
N SER A 80 8.70 27.64 3.15
CA SER A 80 10.04 27.90 3.69
C SER A 80 10.01 28.92 4.83
N ALA A 81 9.28 30.02 4.67
CA ALA A 81 9.10 31.03 5.72
C ALA A 81 8.41 30.45 6.98
N SER A 82 7.48 29.52 6.79
CA SER A 82 6.88 28.77 7.89
C SER A 82 7.89 27.89 8.63
N PHE A 83 8.80 27.21 7.92
CA PHE A 83 9.86 26.42 8.55
C PHE A 83 10.83 27.30 9.36
N GLU A 84 11.23 28.46 8.81
CA GLU A 84 12.14 29.39 9.47
C GLU A 84 11.53 30.03 10.72
N SER A 85 10.24 30.42 10.65
CA SER A 85 9.55 31.11 11.75
C SER A 85 8.89 30.17 12.77
N GLY A 86 8.70 28.89 12.42
CA GLY A 86 7.92 27.92 13.20
C GLY A 86 6.40 28.13 13.16
N LYS A 87 5.91 29.13 12.41
CA LYS A 87 4.53 29.61 12.39
C LYS A 87 3.76 29.12 11.15
N THR A 88 2.42 29.07 11.23
CA THR A 88 1.55 28.64 10.11
C THR A 88 1.05 29.79 9.25
N GLU A 89 1.17 31.01 9.76
CA GLU A 89 0.63 32.23 9.22
C GLU A 89 1.05 32.47 7.76
N PRO A 90 2.32 32.28 7.34
CA PRO A 90 2.71 32.45 5.94
C PRO A 90 1.91 31.56 4.96
N VAL A 91 1.70 30.29 5.31
CA VAL A 91 0.94 29.35 4.46
C VAL A 91 -0.55 29.66 4.49
N ASN A 92 -1.11 29.99 5.65
CA ASN A 92 -2.53 30.37 5.75
C ASN A 92 -2.81 31.66 4.96
N GLU A 93 -1.92 32.65 5.03
CA GLU A 93 -2.03 33.90 4.28
C GLU A 93 -1.95 33.64 2.76
N PHE A 94 -1.04 32.76 2.31
CA PHE A 94 -1.02 32.31 0.92
C PHE A 94 -2.35 31.69 0.49
N CYS A 95 -2.92 30.79 1.30
CA CYS A 95 -4.19 30.14 1.00
C CYS A 95 -5.36 31.15 0.92
N HIS A 96 -5.43 32.13 1.83
CA HIS A 96 -6.45 33.17 1.80
C HIS A 96 -6.33 34.05 0.55
N ARG A 97 -5.12 34.52 0.22
CA ARG A 97 -4.87 35.30 -1.01
C ARG A 97 -5.27 34.52 -2.26
N TRP A 98 -4.96 33.22 -2.31
CA TRP A 98 -5.36 32.37 -3.43
C TRP A 98 -6.87 32.33 -3.62
N GLN A 99 -7.65 32.19 -2.54
CA GLN A 99 -9.11 32.14 -2.63
C GLN A 99 -9.71 33.47 -3.11
N GLU A 100 -9.18 34.60 -2.63
CA GLU A 100 -9.58 35.92 -3.12
C GLU A 100 -9.29 36.10 -4.62
N ASP A 101 -8.12 35.64 -5.07
CA ASP A 101 -7.71 35.69 -6.47
C ASP A 101 -8.52 34.71 -7.33
N ALA A 102 -8.88 33.53 -6.81
CA ALA A 102 -9.71 32.54 -7.51
C ALA A 102 -11.09 33.11 -7.88
N GLY A 103 -11.76 33.78 -6.94
CA GLY A 103 -13.06 34.42 -7.21
C GLY A 103 -13.00 35.45 -8.34
N LYS A 104 -11.98 36.32 -8.32
CA LYS A 104 -11.77 37.33 -9.37
C LYS A 104 -11.44 36.68 -10.72
N ARG A 105 -10.55 35.67 -10.72
CA ARG A 105 -10.16 34.93 -11.93
C ARG A 105 -11.36 34.21 -12.55
N ASN A 106 -12.16 33.50 -11.77
CA ASN A 106 -13.31 32.76 -12.26
C ASN A 106 -14.34 33.68 -12.92
N ALA A 107 -14.62 34.84 -12.32
CA ALA A 107 -15.51 35.84 -12.91
C ALA A 107 -14.96 36.41 -14.24
N GLN A 108 -13.67 36.69 -14.32
CA GLN A 108 -13.02 37.17 -15.55
C GLN A 108 -13.02 36.10 -16.65
N VAL A 109 -12.67 34.86 -16.31
CA VAL A 109 -12.66 33.71 -17.22
C VAL A 109 -14.06 33.43 -17.75
N GLY A 110 -15.10 33.51 -16.91
CA GLY A 110 -16.49 33.35 -17.33
C GLY A 110 -16.89 34.36 -18.42
N LYS A 111 -16.57 35.65 -18.22
CA LYS A 111 -16.84 36.69 -19.24
C LYS A 111 -16.06 36.47 -20.54
N LEU A 112 -14.80 36.04 -20.44
CA LEU A 112 -13.97 35.76 -21.60
C LEU A 112 -14.52 34.56 -22.41
N ARG A 113 -14.91 33.49 -21.72
CA ARG A 113 -15.55 32.30 -22.30
C ARG A 113 -16.85 32.65 -23.02
N GLN A 114 -17.72 33.45 -22.40
CA GLN A 114 -18.98 33.86 -23.01
C GLN A 114 -18.75 34.64 -24.31
N ARG A 115 -17.83 35.63 -24.29
CA ARG A 115 -17.47 36.38 -25.50
C ARG A 115 -16.88 35.49 -26.59
N LEU A 116 -16.03 34.54 -26.20
CA LEU A 116 -15.47 33.57 -27.14
C LEU A 116 -16.58 32.74 -27.78
N LEU A 117 -17.55 32.26 -26.99
CA LEU A 117 -18.69 31.48 -27.50
C LEU A 117 -19.47 32.27 -28.55
N GLU A 118 -19.85 33.50 -28.23
CA GLU A 118 -20.61 34.38 -29.14
C GLU A 118 -19.84 34.63 -30.45
N THR A 119 -18.53 34.87 -30.34
CA THR A 119 -17.65 35.07 -31.52
C THR A 119 -17.60 33.81 -32.39
N GLU A 120 -17.43 32.64 -31.79
CA GLU A 120 -17.31 31.37 -32.51
C GLU A 120 -18.65 30.88 -33.06
N GLN A 121 -19.77 31.15 -32.39
CA GLN A 121 -21.11 30.92 -32.92
C GLN A 121 -21.38 31.76 -34.17
N GLY A 122 -21.03 33.05 -34.13
CA GLY A 122 -21.09 33.92 -35.30
C GLY A 122 -20.20 33.41 -36.45
N ALA A 123 -18.97 33.02 -36.14
CA ALA A 123 -18.04 32.45 -37.13
C ALA A 123 -18.53 31.09 -37.70
N ALA A 124 -19.16 30.24 -36.89
CA ALA A 124 -19.75 28.98 -37.33
C ALA A 124 -20.91 29.21 -38.30
N LYS A 125 -21.82 30.14 -37.96
CA LYS A 125 -22.92 30.55 -38.86
C LYS A 125 -22.38 31.09 -40.20
N GLN A 126 -21.27 31.82 -40.17
CA GLN A 126 -20.68 32.42 -41.37
C GLN A 126 -20.06 31.34 -42.25
N ARG A 127 -19.38 30.38 -41.64
CA ARG A 127 -18.82 29.22 -42.33
C ARG A 127 -19.90 28.34 -42.96
N LYS A 128 -21.02 28.09 -42.26
CA LYS A 128 -22.16 27.37 -42.85
C LYS A 128 -22.69 28.08 -44.10
N ALA A 129 -22.95 29.40 -44.01
CA ALA A 129 -23.46 30.17 -45.15
C ALA A 129 -22.49 30.17 -46.34
N GLU A 130 -21.18 30.34 -46.07
CA GLU A 130 -20.14 30.24 -47.09
C GLU A 130 -20.10 28.85 -47.73
N GLN A 131 -20.02 27.77 -46.95
CA GLN A 131 -19.87 26.42 -47.49
C GLN A 131 -21.13 25.95 -48.21
N SER A 132 -22.32 26.21 -47.67
CA SER A 132 -23.58 25.87 -48.33
C SER A 132 -23.80 26.66 -49.62
N SER A 133 -23.46 27.96 -49.68
CA SER A 133 -23.52 28.72 -50.95
C SER A 133 -22.55 28.18 -52.00
N ARG A 134 -21.33 27.82 -51.59
CA ARG A 134 -20.35 27.19 -52.48
C ARG A 134 -20.81 25.82 -52.96
N ALA A 135 -21.46 25.04 -52.11
CA ALA A 135 -22.00 23.74 -52.47
C ALA A 135 -23.16 23.86 -53.49
N LEU A 136 -24.02 24.88 -53.35
CA LEU A 136 -25.09 25.15 -54.32
C LEU A 136 -24.53 25.49 -55.71
N ILE A 137 -23.55 26.40 -55.75
CA ILE A 137 -22.86 26.78 -57.00
C ILE A 137 -22.11 25.60 -57.58
N GLY A 138 -21.35 24.89 -56.75
CA GLY A 138 -20.59 23.71 -57.13
C GLY A 138 -21.46 22.66 -57.83
N ARG A 139 -22.59 22.31 -57.21
CA ARG A 139 -23.59 21.40 -57.77
C ARG A 139 -24.20 21.91 -59.09
N ALA A 140 -24.49 23.21 -59.19
CA ALA A 140 -25.09 23.78 -60.38
C ALA A 140 -24.11 23.83 -61.57
N LEU A 141 -22.83 24.08 -61.31
CA LEU A 141 -21.79 24.26 -62.33
C LEU A 141 -21.02 22.96 -62.67
N GLN A 142 -21.11 21.93 -61.84
CA GLN A 142 -20.37 20.68 -62.05
C GLN A 142 -20.66 20.05 -63.42
N GLY A 143 -19.60 19.83 -64.20
CA GLY A 143 -19.67 19.23 -65.54
C GLY A 143 -20.29 20.14 -66.61
N ARG A 144 -20.51 21.43 -66.32
CA ARG A 144 -21.11 22.40 -67.24
C ARG A 144 -20.06 23.20 -68.00
N LYS A 145 -20.42 23.58 -69.23
CA LYS A 145 -19.68 24.54 -70.04
C LYS A 145 -20.56 25.75 -70.30
N LEU A 146 -20.09 26.93 -69.89
CA LEU A 146 -20.87 28.16 -69.89
C LEU A 146 -20.04 29.32 -70.49
N PRO A 147 -20.69 30.38 -71.00
CA PRO A 147 -20.01 31.62 -71.35
C PRO A 147 -19.28 32.21 -70.14
N LEU A 148 -18.03 32.65 -70.34
CA LEU A 148 -17.19 33.22 -69.28
C LEU A 148 -17.87 34.37 -68.49
N PRO A 149 -18.63 35.30 -69.13
CA PRO A 149 -19.32 36.34 -68.38
C PRO A 149 -20.35 35.81 -67.38
N ILE A 150 -21.06 34.72 -67.69
CA ILE A 150 -22.04 34.09 -66.80
C ILE A 150 -21.32 33.42 -65.62
N VAL A 151 -20.21 32.72 -65.88
CA VAL A 151 -19.39 32.10 -64.82
C VAL A 151 -18.87 33.17 -63.86
N ARG A 152 -18.30 34.26 -64.37
CA ARG A 152 -17.81 35.39 -63.56
C ARG A 152 -18.94 36.00 -62.74
N PHE A 153 -20.10 36.25 -63.34
CA PHE A 153 -21.24 36.77 -62.59
C PHE A 153 -21.67 35.87 -61.42
N ILE A 154 -21.76 34.56 -61.66
CA ILE A 154 -22.14 33.59 -60.63
C ILE A 154 -21.15 33.59 -59.47
N LEU A 155 -19.84 33.60 -59.75
CA LEU A 155 -18.81 33.54 -58.72
C LEU A 155 -18.61 34.88 -58.01
N ASP A 156 -18.56 35.99 -58.75
CA ASP A 156 -18.20 37.31 -58.21
C ASP A 156 -19.37 38.01 -57.50
N HIS A 157 -20.62 37.73 -57.93
CA HIS A 157 -21.81 38.42 -57.42
C HIS A 157 -22.80 37.43 -56.81
N TRP A 158 -23.18 36.39 -57.55
CA TRP A 158 -24.30 35.52 -57.14
C TRP A 158 -23.97 34.68 -55.90
N GLN A 159 -22.72 34.25 -55.73
CA GLN A 159 -22.28 33.57 -54.52
C GLN A 159 -22.53 34.43 -53.27
N GLY A 160 -22.19 35.72 -53.32
CA GLY A 160 -22.42 36.65 -52.21
C GLY A 160 -23.90 36.74 -51.84
N LEU A 161 -24.77 36.80 -52.84
CA LEU A 161 -26.23 36.84 -52.63
C LEU A 161 -26.76 35.56 -51.97
N LEU A 162 -26.33 34.39 -52.46
CA LEU A 162 -26.74 33.11 -51.89
C LEU A 162 -26.24 32.97 -50.46
N LYS A 163 -24.98 33.33 -50.20
CA LYS A 163 -24.38 33.35 -48.87
C LYS A 163 -25.17 34.24 -47.92
N GLN A 164 -25.47 35.47 -48.32
CA GLN A 164 -26.22 36.42 -47.49
C GLN A 164 -27.63 35.88 -47.20
N SER A 165 -28.30 35.33 -48.21
CA SER A 165 -29.63 34.72 -48.05
C SER A 165 -29.63 33.56 -47.04
N ILE A 166 -28.60 32.71 -47.06
CA ILE A 166 -28.43 31.62 -46.09
C ILE A 166 -28.13 32.16 -44.70
N TRP A 167 -27.33 33.22 -44.59
CA TRP A 167 -27.02 33.86 -43.32
C TRP A 167 -28.28 34.46 -42.65
N ASP A 168 -29.17 35.06 -43.43
CA ASP A 168 -30.35 35.74 -42.90
C ASP A 168 -31.49 34.78 -42.53
N SER A 169 -31.76 33.76 -43.34
CA SER A 169 -32.95 32.91 -43.19
C SER A 169 -32.69 31.39 -43.27
N GLY A 170 -31.43 30.96 -43.35
CA GLY A 170 -31.08 29.55 -43.49
C GLY A 170 -31.40 28.96 -44.86
N LEU A 171 -31.37 27.62 -44.96
CA LEU A 171 -31.57 26.89 -46.22
C LEU A 171 -33.04 26.90 -46.72
N ASP A 172 -33.99 27.20 -45.84
CA ASP A 172 -35.42 27.22 -46.17
C ASP A 172 -35.95 28.61 -46.56
N GLY A 173 -35.08 29.63 -46.53
CA GLY A 173 -35.46 31.02 -46.80
C GLY A 173 -36.02 31.25 -48.22
N GLU A 174 -37.05 32.10 -48.32
CA GLU A 174 -37.69 32.45 -49.58
C GLU A 174 -36.70 33.09 -50.58
N ASN A 175 -35.87 34.03 -50.11
CA ASN A 175 -34.85 34.67 -50.92
C ASN A 175 -33.83 33.66 -51.48
N LEU A 176 -33.45 32.66 -50.68
CA LEU A 176 -32.55 31.61 -51.14
C LEU A 176 -33.21 30.70 -52.18
N ARG A 177 -34.49 30.38 -52.03
CA ARG A 177 -35.25 29.59 -53.02
C ARG A 177 -35.30 30.31 -54.36
N HIS A 178 -35.64 31.60 -54.35
CA HIS A 178 -35.61 32.43 -55.56
C HIS A 178 -34.20 32.56 -56.14
N GLY A 179 -33.20 32.80 -55.29
CA GLY A 179 -31.80 32.91 -55.67
C GLY A 179 -31.26 31.63 -56.32
N SER A 180 -31.59 30.48 -55.74
CA SER A 180 -31.22 29.16 -56.26
C SER A 180 -31.93 28.86 -57.58
N LYS A 181 -33.19 29.27 -57.72
CA LYS A 181 -33.93 29.09 -58.98
C LYS A 181 -33.34 29.91 -60.13
N LEU A 182 -32.94 31.14 -59.84
CA LEU A 182 -32.26 32.00 -60.81
C LEU A 182 -30.86 31.49 -61.15
N LEU A 183 -30.14 30.87 -60.19
CA LEU A 183 -28.89 30.17 -60.48
C LEU A 183 -29.12 29.04 -61.51
N GLU A 184 -30.14 28.20 -61.31
CA GLU A 184 -30.49 27.16 -62.29
C GLU A 184 -30.81 27.76 -63.67
N TRP A 185 -31.50 28.90 -63.71
CA TRP A 185 -31.84 29.58 -64.96
C TRP A 185 -30.62 30.18 -65.64
N LEU A 186 -29.69 30.78 -64.89
CA LEU A 186 -28.41 31.27 -65.42
C LEU A 186 -27.60 30.15 -66.05
N VAL A 187 -27.52 28.99 -65.38
CA VAL A 187 -26.86 27.80 -65.93
C VAL A 187 -27.59 27.29 -67.17
N TRP A 188 -28.93 27.24 -67.15
CA TRP A 188 -29.73 26.79 -68.28
C TRP A 188 -29.61 27.71 -69.51
N ILE A 189 -29.63 29.04 -69.31
CA ILE A 189 -29.40 30.05 -70.37
C ILE A 189 -27.94 30.06 -70.83
N GLY A 190 -26.99 29.69 -69.99
CA GLY A 190 -25.59 29.63 -70.37
C GLY A 190 -25.23 28.38 -71.15
N ASP A 191 -25.78 27.21 -70.81
CA ASP A 191 -25.42 25.91 -71.39
C ASP A 191 -26.29 25.58 -72.62
N PRO A 192 -25.73 25.58 -73.85
CA PRO A 192 -26.49 25.28 -75.07
C PRO A 192 -27.08 23.87 -75.08
N SER A 193 -26.42 22.91 -74.44
CA SER A 193 -26.90 21.53 -74.36
C SER A 193 -28.24 21.40 -73.62
N LEU A 194 -28.55 22.37 -72.75
CA LEU A 194 -29.78 22.41 -71.95
C LEU A 194 -30.91 23.21 -72.59
N SER A 195 -30.59 24.32 -73.26
CA SER A 195 -31.59 25.31 -73.71
C SER A 195 -31.89 25.32 -75.20
N ASP A 196 -31.01 24.81 -76.06
CA ASP A 196 -31.21 24.88 -77.53
C ASP A 196 -32.44 24.09 -78.01
N LYS A 197 -32.93 23.14 -77.21
CA LYS A 197 -34.15 22.37 -77.50
C LYS A 197 -35.43 23.19 -77.37
N ASP A 198 -35.41 24.33 -76.69
CA ASP A 198 -36.60 25.16 -76.39
C ASP A 198 -36.29 26.66 -76.52
N ARG A 199 -36.17 27.11 -77.78
CA ARG A 199 -35.80 28.49 -78.12
C ARG A 199 -36.85 29.54 -77.71
N ASN A 200 -38.13 29.16 -77.71
CA ASN A 200 -39.22 30.03 -77.24
C ASN A 200 -39.09 30.29 -75.74
N ARG A 201 -38.83 29.24 -74.95
CA ARG A 201 -38.56 29.40 -73.53
C ARG A 201 -37.27 30.17 -73.27
N LEU A 202 -36.23 29.97 -74.08
CA LEU A 202 -34.98 30.73 -73.97
C LEU A 202 -35.22 32.24 -74.08
N TYR A 203 -36.03 32.64 -75.06
CA TYR A 203 -36.44 34.03 -75.23
C TYR A 203 -37.16 34.56 -73.99
N HIS A 204 -38.24 33.90 -73.55
CA HIS A 204 -39.04 34.37 -72.40
C HIS A 204 -38.28 34.40 -71.09
N VAL A 205 -37.45 33.39 -70.80
CA VAL A 205 -36.71 33.33 -69.53
C VAL A 205 -35.69 34.45 -69.48
N GLY A 206 -34.93 34.68 -70.55
CA GLY A 206 -33.89 35.69 -70.47
C GLY A 206 -34.34 37.12 -70.77
N GLU A 207 -35.52 37.35 -71.37
CA GLU A 207 -36.20 38.66 -71.30
C GLU A 207 -36.47 39.05 -69.83
N GLN A 208 -36.82 38.07 -68.98
CA GLN A 208 -37.20 38.32 -67.58
C GLN A 208 -36.06 38.15 -66.58
N ILE A 209 -34.93 37.54 -66.97
CA ILE A 209 -33.92 37.13 -65.99
C ILE A 209 -33.20 38.32 -65.35
N GLY A 210 -32.95 39.39 -66.12
CA GLY A 210 -32.33 40.61 -65.61
C GLY A 210 -33.15 41.25 -64.50
N ASP A 211 -34.45 41.50 -64.76
CA ASP A 211 -35.37 42.09 -63.79
C ASP A 211 -35.49 41.25 -62.52
N ARG A 212 -35.58 39.92 -62.68
CA ARG A 212 -35.68 39.01 -61.52
C ARG A 212 -34.38 38.97 -60.70
N ILE A 213 -33.23 39.03 -61.35
CA ILE A 213 -31.93 39.15 -60.66
C ILE A 213 -31.87 40.44 -59.85
N LEU A 214 -32.25 41.58 -60.46
CA LEU A 214 -32.26 42.88 -59.80
C LEU A 214 -33.23 42.92 -58.61
N ASP A 215 -34.42 42.32 -58.74
CA ASP A 215 -35.40 42.23 -57.67
C ASP A 215 -34.87 41.42 -56.48
N VAL A 216 -34.36 40.21 -56.71
CA VAL A 216 -33.80 39.39 -55.60
C VAL A 216 -32.57 40.05 -54.99
N TRP A 217 -31.70 40.66 -55.79
CA TRP A 217 -30.54 41.41 -55.28
C TRP A 217 -30.96 42.54 -54.35
N LYS A 218 -31.94 43.36 -54.77
CA LYS A 218 -32.46 44.46 -53.98
C LYS A 218 -33.11 43.98 -52.69
N ARG A 219 -33.84 42.85 -52.72
CA ARG A 219 -34.43 42.27 -51.51
C ARG A 219 -33.40 41.81 -50.48
N VAL A 220 -32.25 41.29 -50.93
CA VAL A 220 -31.21 40.73 -50.05
C VAL A 220 -30.24 41.81 -49.54
N PHE A 221 -29.71 42.65 -50.44
CA PHE A 221 -28.70 43.64 -50.07
C PHE A 221 -29.26 45.04 -49.77
N ASN A 222 -30.53 45.28 -50.09
CA ASN A 222 -31.14 46.62 -50.03
C ASN A 222 -30.36 47.68 -50.86
N GLU A 223 -29.63 47.23 -51.87
CA GLU A 223 -28.81 48.03 -52.77
C GLU A 223 -29.11 47.65 -54.23
N SER A 224 -28.70 48.50 -55.17
CA SER A 224 -28.83 48.21 -56.60
C SER A 224 -27.56 47.57 -57.13
N LEU A 225 -27.69 46.47 -57.88
CA LEU A 225 -26.57 45.85 -58.59
C LEU A 225 -26.07 46.81 -59.68
N PRO A 226 -24.75 47.03 -59.84
CA PRO A 226 -24.23 47.89 -60.90
C PRO A 226 -24.65 47.38 -62.28
N ALA A 227 -25.13 48.28 -63.15
CA ALA A 227 -25.67 47.92 -64.46
C ALA A 227 -24.66 47.14 -65.34
N GLU A 228 -23.37 47.47 -65.21
CA GLU A 228 -22.29 46.79 -65.92
C GLU A 228 -22.19 45.29 -65.61
N SER A 229 -22.66 44.87 -64.42
CA SER A 229 -22.59 43.47 -63.97
C SER A 229 -23.45 42.51 -64.79
N LEU A 230 -24.53 43.01 -65.41
CA LEU A 230 -25.45 42.22 -66.24
C LEU A 230 -25.08 42.25 -67.74
N SER A 231 -24.31 43.26 -68.17
CA SER A 231 -23.97 43.48 -69.58
C SER A 231 -23.38 42.24 -70.28
N GLY A 232 -22.54 41.49 -69.55
CA GLY A 232 -21.93 40.27 -70.07
C GLY A 232 -22.92 39.12 -70.26
N ILE A 233 -23.94 39.02 -69.38
CA ILE A 233 -25.02 38.04 -69.49
C ILE A 233 -25.93 38.40 -70.66
N GLU A 234 -26.31 39.68 -70.77
CA GLU A 234 -27.14 40.21 -71.86
C GLU A 234 -26.46 40.00 -73.23
N SER A 235 -25.17 40.31 -73.34
CA SER A 235 -24.39 40.09 -74.55
C SER A 235 -24.32 38.61 -74.94
N ALA A 236 -24.05 37.72 -73.97
CA ALA A 236 -24.07 36.28 -74.20
C ALA A 236 -25.45 35.82 -74.67
N MET A 237 -26.52 36.33 -74.07
CA MET A 237 -27.89 35.97 -74.43
C MET A 237 -28.28 36.45 -75.84
N VAL A 238 -27.96 37.70 -76.19
CA VAL A 238 -28.24 38.25 -77.53
C VAL A 238 -27.54 37.43 -78.61
N SER A 239 -26.27 37.08 -78.39
CA SER A 239 -25.50 36.23 -79.32
C SER A 239 -26.18 34.86 -79.51
N ARG A 240 -26.60 34.24 -78.41
CA ARG A 240 -27.35 32.97 -78.44
C ARG A 240 -28.70 33.08 -79.16
N LEU A 241 -29.47 34.15 -78.93
CA LEU A 241 -30.76 34.36 -79.60
C LEU A 241 -30.61 34.59 -81.11
N ARG A 242 -29.48 35.16 -81.55
CA ARG A 242 -29.10 35.29 -82.98
C ARG A 242 -28.67 33.97 -83.62
N GLY A 243 -28.46 32.92 -82.82
CA GLY A 243 -28.00 31.62 -83.29
C GLY A 243 -26.47 31.52 -83.41
N GLU A 244 -25.73 32.47 -82.82
CA GLU A 244 -24.28 32.42 -82.74
C GLU A 244 -23.87 31.42 -81.64
N ALA A 245 -22.83 30.62 -81.91
CA ALA A 245 -22.29 29.70 -80.92
C ALA A 245 -21.44 30.50 -79.91
N PRO A 246 -21.82 30.54 -78.61
CA PRO A 246 -21.04 31.28 -77.63
C PRO A 246 -19.71 30.57 -77.34
N ASP A 247 -18.67 31.34 -77.03
CA ASP A 247 -17.41 30.80 -76.52
C ASP A 247 -17.63 30.22 -75.11
N LEU A 248 -17.57 28.89 -75.01
CA LEU A 248 -17.82 28.16 -73.77
C LEU A 248 -16.51 27.84 -73.05
N VAL A 249 -16.49 28.07 -71.74
CA VAL A 249 -15.44 27.63 -70.84
C VAL A 249 -15.98 26.60 -69.84
N ASP A 250 -15.12 25.74 -69.33
CA ASP A 250 -15.50 24.86 -68.22
C ASP A 250 -15.86 25.72 -66.99
N ALA A 251 -17.09 25.58 -66.50
CA ALA A 251 -17.61 26.43 -65.43
C ALA A 251 -16.87 26.21 -64.09
N LEU A 252 -16.33 25.00 -63.89
CA LEU A 252 -15.44 24.65 -62.78
C LEU A 252 -14.19 23.96 -63.36
N PRO A 253 -13.07 24.68 -63.54
CA PRO A 253 -11.83 24.10 -64.04
C PRO A 253 -11.29 23.03 -63.07
N ALA A 254 -10.78 21.91 -63.60
CA ALA A 254 -10.18 20.85 -62.80
C ALA A 254 -8.95 21.30 -61.97
N ALA A 255 -8.34 22.44 -62.31
CA ALA A 255 -7.16 23.00 -61.67
C ALA A 255 -7.41 23.80 -60.37
N GLY A 256 -8.63 23.77 -59.80
CA GLY A 256 -8.80 23.95 -58.35
C GLY A 256 -8.95 25.37 -57.78
N SER A 257 -9.51 26.35 -58.50
CA SER A 257 -9.79 27.67 -57.89
C SER A 257 -11.01 27.66 -56.95
N PHE A 258 -12.00 26.82 -57.21
CA PHE A 258 -13.26 26.78 -56.46
C PHE A 258 -13.47 25.44 -55.76
N HIS A 259 -13.11 25.41 -54.47
CA HIS A 259 -13.37 24.28 -53.59
C HIS A 259 -14.83 24.29 -53.12
N TRP A 260 -15.49 23.15 -53.18
CA TRP A 260 -16.86 22.95 -52.68
C TRP A 260 -17.05 21.51 -52.22
N ASP A 261 -18.00 21.31 -51.31
CA ASP A 261 -18.37 19.99 -50.81
C ASP A 261 -19.90 19.89 -50.76
N SER A 262 -20.45 18.90 -51.46
CA SER A 262 -21.89 18.65 -51.54
C SER A 262 -22.53 18.30 -50.19
N THR A 263 -21.76 17.81 -49.22
CA THR A 263 -22.29 17.41 -47.91
C THR A 263 -22.95 18.58 -47.16
N TRP A 264 -22.55 19.83 -47.45
CA TRP A 264 -23.14 21.04 -46.87
C TRP A 264 -24.57 21.36 -47.34
N LEU A 265 -25.06 20.66 -48.38
CA LEU A 265 -26.45 20.77 -48.83
C LEU A 265 -27.39 19.81 -48.08
N SER A 266 -26.83 18.71 -47.58
CA SER A 266 -27.51 17.71 -46.76
C SER A 266 -26.94 17.68 -45.35
N PHE A 267 -26.48 18.84 -44.86
CA PHE A 267 -25.86 18.96 -43.56
C PHE A 267 -26.92 18.76 -42.48
N GLU A 268 -26.76 17.70 -41.71
CA GLU A 268 -27.59 17.40 -40.55
C GLU A 268 -26.77 17.58 -39.28
N VAL A 269 -27.36 18.29 -38.33
CA VAL A 269 -26.77 18.44 -37.00
C VAL A 269 -26.97 17.11 -36.27
N PRO A 270 -25.91 16.53 -35.64
CA PRO A 270 -26.07 15.40 -34.75
C PRO A 270 -27.14 15.69 -33.68
N ALA A 271 -27.92 14.67 -33.31
CA ALA A 271 -28.91 14.81 -32.24
C ALA A 271 -28.24 15.23 -30.92
N ALA A 272 -28.94 16.02 -30.11
CA ALA A 272 -28.37 16.60 -28.88
C ALA A 272 -27.83 15.52 -27.92
N GLU A 273 -28.54 14.39 -27.85
CA GLU A 273 -28.18 13.24 -27.01
C GLU A 273 -26.81 12.64 -27.36
N ALA A 274 -26.30 12.88 -28.58
CA ALA A 274 -25.01 12.39 -29.02
C ALA A 274 -23.84 13.16 -28.38
N PHE A 275 -23.97 14.47 -28.19
CA PHE A 275 -22.86 15.33 -27.74
C PHE A 275 -23.05 15.92 -26.34
N GLU A 276 -24.28 16.10 -25.85
CA GLU A 276 -24.57 16.61 -24.51
C GLU A 276 -23.84 15.89 -23.38
N PRO A 277 -23.66 14.54 -23.40
CA PRO A 277 -22.89 13.85 -22.37
C PRO A 277 -21.43 14.27 -22.30
N TYR A 278 -20.85 14.77 -23.39
CA TYR A 278 -19.44 15.15 -23.50
C TYR A 278 -19.21 16.65 -23.33
N GLU A 279 -20.23 17.47 -23.62
CA GLU A 279 -20.16 18.92 -23.46
C GLU A 279 -19.95 19.30 -21.99
N GLY A 280 -19.07 20.28 -21.76
CA GLY A 280 -18.67 20.68 -20.41
C GLY A 280 -17.71 19.71 -19.71
N GLN A 281 -17.20 18.68 -20.40
CA GLN A 281 -16.20 17.76 -19.87
C GLN A 281 -14.76 18.08 -20.30
N TRP A 282 -13.82 17.57 -19.51
CA TRP A 282 -12.39 17.65 -19.79
C TRP A 282 -11.92 16.39 -20.49
N PHE A 283 -11.03 16.58 -21.47
CA PHE A 283 -10.39 15.53 -22.22
C PHE A 283 -8.88 15.70 -22.23
N VAL A 284 -8.20 14.62 -22.57
CA VAL A 284 -6.75 14.49 -22.55
C VAL A 284 -6.29 13.87 -23.86
N GLU A 285 -5.36 14.52 -24.52
CA GLU A 285 -4.59 13.95 -25.63
C GLU A 285 -3.14 13.72 -25.18
N GLY A 286 -2.53 12.63 -25.62
CA GLY A 286 -1.15 12.25 -25.26
C GLY A 286 -1.00 11.64 -23.86
N GLU A 287 0.26 11.49 -23.42
CA GLU A 287 0.59 10.78 -22.18
C GLU A 287 1.68 11.45 -21.35
N GLY A 288 1.61 11.24 -20.03
CA GLY A 288 2.62 11.70 -19.07
C GLY A 288 2.75 13.22 -19.04
N VAL A 289 3.98 13.73 -19.29
CA VAL A 289 4.26 15.18 -19.27
C VAL A 289 3.81 15.86 -20.57
N GLY A 290 3.62 15.09 -21.64
CA GLY A 290 3.11 15.59 -22.93
C GLY A 290 1.59 15.70 -23.00
N GLU A 291 0.89 15.47 -21.89
CA GLU A 291 -0.57 15.54 -21.85
C GLU A 291 -1.08 16.94 -22.18
N GLN A 292 -2.00 17.01 -23.13
CA GLN A 292 -2.73 18.22 -23.47
C GLN A 292 -4.18 18.09 -23.00
N ARG A 293 -4.54 18.92 -22.03
CA ARG A 293 -5.92 19.02 -21.52
C ARG A 293 -6.72 19.95 -22.41
N ARG A 294 -7.89 19.49 -22.83
CA ARG A 294 -8.82 20.24 -23.68
C ARG A 294 -10.20 20.19 -23.04
N TYR A 295 -10.85 21.35 -22.95
CA TYR A 295 -12.20 21.48 -22.43
C TYR A 295 -13.17 21.54 -23.59
N PHE A 296 -14.12 20.60 -23.64
CA PHE A 296 -15.24 20.66 -24.56
C PHE A 296 -16.15 21.77 -24.04
N TYR A 297 -15.93 22.99 -24.52
CA TYR A 297 -16.61 24.15 -23.98
C TYR A 297 -18.04 24.29 -24.52
N ALA A 298 -18.19 24.14 -25.83
CA ALA A 298 -19.49 24.21 -26.47
C ALA A 298 -19.51 23.41 -27.77
N PHE A 299 -20.67 22.88 -28.12
CA PHE A 299 -20.94 22.38 -29.47
C PHE A 299 -21.43 23.54 -30.34
N LEU A 300 -20.98 23.61 -31.59
CA LEU A 300 -21.38 24.60 -32.58
C LEU A 300 -22.27 23.93 -33.62
N PRO A 301 -23.62 23.99 -33.49
CA PRO A 301 -24.54 23.25 -34.35
C PRO A 301 -24.41 23.59 -35.83
N GLU A 302 -24.12 24.86 -36.15
CA GLU A 302 -24.07 25.34 -37.53
C GLU A 302 -22.93 24.72 -38.34
N SER A 303 -21.86 24.24 -37.69
CA SER A 303 -20.72 23.59 -38.35
C SER A 303 -20.48 22.16 -37.87
N ALA A 304 -21.28 21.66 -36.92
CA ALA A 304 -21.10 20.37 -36.25
C ALA A 304 -19.68 20.22 -35.67
N GLU A 305 -19.19 21.28 -35.03
CA GLU A 305 -17.84 21.33 -34.46
C GLU A 305 -17.87 21.52 -32.95
N ILE A 306 -16.84 21.03 -32.30
CA ILE A 306 -16.53 21.23 -30.90
C ILE A 306 -15.62 22.44 -30.77
N LEU A 307 -16.01 23.38 -29.90
CA LEU A 307 -15.15 24.47 -29.47
C LEU A 307 -14.27 24.01 -28.30
N TRP A 308 -12.99 23.76 -28.60
CA TRP A 308 -12.01 23.39 -27.60
C TRP A 308 -11.40 24.62 -26.94
N THR A 309 -11.36 24.62 -25.60
CA THR A 309 -10.69 25.67 -24.82
C THR A 309 -9.75 25.08 -23.78
N ASN A 310 -8.85 25.90 -23.25
CA ASN A 310 -8.01 25.53 -22.11
C ASN A 310 -8.72 25.72 -20.75
N GLY A 311 -10.03 25.93 -20.76
CA GLY A 311 -10.84 26.25 -19.58
C GLY A 311 -10.57 27.62 -18.93
N ALA A 312 -9.54 28.35 -19.32
CA ALA A 312 -9.31 29.74 -18.91
C ALA A 312 -9.85 30.75 -19.94
N GLY A 313 -10.69 30.30 -20.88
CA GLY A 313 -11.26 31.14 -21.94
C GLY A 313 -10.37 31.35 -23.16
N VAL A 314 -9.24 30.62 -23.27
CA VAL A 314 -8.41 30.62 -24.47
C VAL A 314 -8.86 29.50 -25.40
N LYS A 315 -9.12 29.84 -26.66
CA LYS A 315 -9.42 28.87 -27.73
C LYS A 315 -8.19 28.01 -28.02
N LEU A 316 -8.38 26.69 -28.01
CA LEU A 316 -7.37 25.71 -28.44
C LEU A 316 -7.57 25.29 -29.89
N GLY A 317 -8.80 25.32 -30.39
CA GLY A 317 -9.12 24.95 -31.75
C GLY A 317 -10.60 24.60 -31.94
N LEU A 318 -10.91 24.19 -33.16
CA LEU A 318 -12.18 23.59 -33.55
C LEU A 318 -11.89 22.19 -34.05
N GLN A 319 -12.82 21.27 -33.81
CA GLN A 319 -12.74 19.90 -34.30
C GLN A 319 -14.13 19.45 -34.71
N THR A 320 -14.29 18.80 -35.85
CA THR A 320 -15.61 18.29 -36.25
C THR A 320 -16.05 17.16 -35.34
N TRP A 321 -17.37 16.98 -35.18
CA TRP A 321 -17.93 15.88 -34.38
C TRP A 321 -17.40 14.51 -34.83
N GLY A 322 -17.35 14.27 -36.15
CA GLY A 322 -16.84 13.02 -36.70
C GLY A 322 -15.33 12.80 -36.51
N GLU A 323 -14.52 13.87 -36.42
CA GLU A 323 -13.11 13.75 -36.03
C GLU A 323 -12.97 13.41 -34.55
N PHE A 324 -13.78 14.03 -33.68
CA PHE A 324 -13.77 13.73 -32.25
C PHE A 324 -14.18 12.28 -31.97
N GLN A 325 -15.25 11.79 -32.60
CA GLN A 325 -15.69 10.40 -32.45
C GLN A 325 -14.59 9.42 -32.87
N ARG A 326 -13.95 9.63 -34.03
CA ARG A 326 -12.82 8.82 -34.48
C ARG A 326 -11.64 8.89 -33.51
N ALA A 327 -11.31 10.07 -32.99
CA ALA A 327 -10.23 10.22 -32.01
C ALA A 327 -10.53 9.49 -30.69
N LEU A 328 -11.80 9.49 -30.26
CA LEU A 328 -12.24 8.81 -29.05
C LEU A 328 -12.20 7.28 -29.24
N GLU A 329 -12.67 6.77 -30.37
CA GLU A 329 -12.60 5.35 -30.74
C GLU A 329 -11.16 4.85 -30.87
N GLN A 330 -10.25 5.70 -31.35
CA GLN A 330 -8.83 5.39 -31.48
C GLN A 330 -8.02 5.65 -30.20
N GLU A 331 -8.69 5.97 -29.09
CA GLU A 331 -8.08 6.32 -27.80
C GLU A 331 -7.02 7.44 -27.86
N GLN A 332 -7.07 8.28 -28.90
CA GLN A 332 -6.17 9.44 -29.05
C GLN A 332 -6.57 10.57 -28.10
N ILE A 333 -7.86 10.66 -27.80
CA ILE A 333 -8.44 11.56 -26.81
C ILE A 333 -9.24 10.74 -25.79
N ARG A 334 -9.03 11.01 -24.50
CA ARG A 334 -9.70 10.29 -23.39
C ARG A 334 -10.33 11.25 -22.40
N PRO A 335 -11.48 10.92 -21.78
CA PRO A 335 -12.07 11.75 -20.74
C PRO A 335 -11.12 11.84 -19.54
N LEU A 336 -11.01 13.04 -18.97
CA LEU A 336 -10.23 13.26 -17.75
C LEU A 336 -11.00 12.68 -16.55
N PRO A 337 -10.43 11.73 -15.78
CA PRO A 337 -11.10 11.13 -14.62
C PRO A 337 -11.60 12.18 -13.64
N GLN A 338 -12.76 11.93 -13.00
CA GLN A 338 -13.32 12.81 -11.98
C GLN A 338 -12.37 12.94 -10.79
N LEU A 339 -12.25 14.17 -10.28
CA LEU A 339 -11.33 14.50 -9.20
C LEU A 339 -11.99 14.20 -7.86
N THR A 340 -11.28 13.48 -6.98
CA THR A 340 -11.67 13.34 -5.57
C THR A 340 -11.12 14.52 -4.76
N PRO A 341 -11.96 15.39 -4.15
CA PRO A 341 -11.50 16.48 -3.29
C PRO A 341 -10.50 15.97 -2.25
N PHE A 342 -9.49 16.80 -1.92
CA PHE A 342 -8.51 16.45 -0.90
C PHE A 342 -9.20 16.16 0.44
N GLY A 343 -10.20 16.95 0.81
CA GLY A 343 -10.98 16.72 2.03
C GLY A 343 -11.61 15.32 2.10
N THR A 344 -12.15 14.84 0.96
CA THR A 344 -12.71 13.48 0.84
C THR A 344 -11.63 12.42 0.97
N VAL A 345 -10.51 12.57 0.24
CA VAL A 345 -9.38 11.65 0.31
C VAL A 345 -8.81 11.58 1.72
N LEU A 346 -8.70 12.71 2.40
CA LEU A 346 -8.24 12.80 3.78
C LEU A 346 -9.18 12.01 4.71
N ALA A 347 -10.48 12.27 4.64
CA ALA A 347 -11.47 11.59 5.48
C ALA A 347 -11.46 10.07 5.28
N GLU A 348 -11.59 9.61 4.04
CA GLU A 348 -11.61 8.19 3.69
C GLU A 348 -10.30 7.48 4.06
N THR A 349 -9.16 8.12 3.79
CA THR A 349 -7.85 7.53 4.09
C THR A 349 -7.61 7.45 5.60
N VAL A 350 -7.99 8.49 6.36
CA VAL A 350 -7.86 8.48 7.83
C VAL A 350 -8.76 7.41 8.44
N GLU A 351 -9.99 7.26 7.96
CA GLU A 351 -10.91 6.24 8.43
C GLU A 351 -10.39 4.82 8.15
N LEU A 352 -9.85 4.59 6.95
CA LEU A 352 -9.22 3.33 6.59
C LEU A 352 -8.00 3.03 7.47
N LEU A 353 -7.13 4.02 7.67
CA LEU A 353 -5.93 3.87 8.51
C LEU A 353 -6.29 3.65 9.99
N ALA A 354 -7.35 4.29 10.48
CA ALA A 354 -7.86 4.06 11.83
C ALA A 354 -8.32 2.61 12.00
N ARG A 355 -9.12 2.08 11.07
CA ARG A 355 -9.55 0.67 11.06
C ARG A 355 -8.37 -0.30 11.03
N VAL A 356 -7.35 -0.02 10.21
CA VAL A 356 -6.12 -0.84 10.15
C VAL A 356 -5.34 -0.77 11.46
N CYS A 357 -5.21 0.42 12.05
CA CYS A 357 -4.51 0.62 13.32
C CYS A 357 -5.21 -0.13 14.46
N GLU A 358 -6.54 -0.04 14.56
CA GLU A 358 -7.33 -0.79 15.53
C GLU A 358 -7.17 -2.31 15.36
N LYS A 359 -7.21 -2.80 14.12
CA LYS A 359 -6.99 -4.22 13.82
C LYS A 359 -5.58 -4.67 14.24
N GLN A 360 -4.55 -3.91 13.90
CA GLN A 360 -3.16 -4.21 14.29
C GLN A 360 -2.96 -4.16 15.80
N ARG A 361 -3.58 -3.19 16.48
CA ARG A 361 -3.55 -3.08 17.94
C ARG A 361 -4.18 -4.30 18.59
N ARG A 362 -5.39 -4.71 18.17
CA ARG A 362 -6.04 -5.93 18.67
C ARG A 362 -5.19 -7.18 18.42
N GLN A 363 -4.58 -7.30 17.25
CA GLN A 363 -3.67 -8.42 16.94
C GLN A 363 -2.44 -8.44 17.86
N ARG A 364 -1.85 -7.27 18.16
CA ARG A 364 -0.71 -7.16 19.10
C ARG A 364 -1.12 -7.47 20.54
N GLU A 365 -2.28 -7.01 20.98
CA GLU A 365 -2.84 -7.32 22.30
C GLU A 365 -3.08 -8.83 22.44
N GLN A 366 -3.73 -9.46 21.46
CA GLN A 366 -3.95 -10.91 21.43
C GLN A 366 -2.64 -11.71 21.39
N ALA A 367 -1.65 -11.26 20.61
CA ALA A 367 -0.34 -11.92 20.55
C ALA A 367 0.41 -11.80 21.89
N ALA A 368 0.32 -10.65 22.56
CA ALA A 368 0.92 -10.44 23.87
C ALA A 368 0.24 -11.28 24.94
N GLU A 369 -1.09 -11.40 24.92
CA GLU A 369 -1.85 -12.26 25.83
C GLU A 369 -1.54 -13.74 25.61
N ALA A 370 -1.53 -14.20 24.36
CA ALA A 370 -1.14 -15.57 24.02
C ALA A 370 0.32 -15.87 24.42
N ALA A 371 1.24 -14.91 24.29
CA ALA A 371 2.62 -15.06 24.74
C ALA A 371 2.74 -15.14 26.27
N ARG A 372 1.92 -14.36 27.01
CA ARG A 372 1.86 -14.44 28.48
C ARG A 372 1.33 -15.80 28.94
N LEU A 373 0.22 -16.26 28.36
CA LEU A 373 -0.37 -17.57 28.70
C LEU A 373 0.63 -18.71 28.43
N ARG A 374 1.29 -18.72 27.26
CA ARG A 374 2.32 -19.72 26.96
C ARG A 374 3.53 -19.65 27.90
N ALA A 375 3.92 -18.44 28.33
CA ALA A 375 5.00 -18.26 29.28
C ALA A 375 4.62 -18.76 30.69
N GLU A 376 3.36 -18.55 31.11
CA GLU A 376 2.82 -19.10 32.36
C GLU A 376 2.69 -20.62 32.31
N GLU A 377 2.19 -21.19 31.20
CA GLU A 377 2.15 -22.64 30.98
C GLU A 377 3.55 -23.26 31.05
N LEU A 378 4.53 -22.68 30.34
CA LEU A 378 5.91 -23.16 30.38
C LEU A 378 6.53 -23.01 31.77
N ARG A 379 6.21 -21.95 32.52
CA ARG A 379 6.65 -21.79 33.92
C ARG A 379 6.07 -22.88 34.81
N ARG A 380 4.77 -23.15 34.71
CA ARG A 380 4.12 -24.23 35.46
C ARG A 380 4.69 -25.60 35.10
N GLU A 381 4.93 -25.88 33.82
CA GLU A 381 5.58 -27.11 33.38
C GLU A 381 6.99 -27.25 33.95
N LYS A 382 7.77 -26.16 33.96
CA LYS A 382 9.11 -26.13 34.56
C LYS A 382 9.08 -26.30 36.07
N GLU A 383 8.16 -25.66 36.78
CA GLU A 383 7.97 -25.82 38.23
C GLU A 383 7.63 -27.27 38.57
N VAL A 384 6.66 -27.87 37.86
CA VAL A 384 6.30 -29.29 38.05
C VAL A 384 7.47 -30.22 37.72
N ALA A 385 8.25 -29.92 36.68
CA ALA A 385 9.44 -30.70 36.34
C ALA A 385 10.57 -30.56 37.37
N GLU A 386 10.79 -29.37 37.92
CA GLU A 386 11.76 -29.12 39.00
C GLU A 386 11.31 -29.79 40.30
N GLU A 387 10.02 -29.73 40.66
CA GLU A 387 9.47 -30.43 41.82
C GLU A 387 9.62 -31.94 41.69
N ARG A 388 9.32 -32.52 40.50
CA ARG A 388 9.55 -33.94 40.24
C ARG A 388 11.02 -34.32 40.38
N ARG A 389 11.94 -33.53 39.81
CA ARG A 389 13.38 -33.76 39.96
C ARG A 389 13.83 -33.71 41.42
N ARG A 390 13.37 -32.72 42.18
CA ARG A 390 13.66 -32.62 43.63
C ARG A 390 13.10 -33.81 44.41
N ALA A 391 11.89 -34.27 44.08
CA ALA A 391 11.30 -35.44 44.71
C ALA A 391 12.09 -36.72 44.38
N GLU A 392 12.49 -36.92 43.12
CA GLU A 392 13.33 -38.05 42.71
C GLU A 392 14.72 -38.00 43.36
N GLU A 393 15.34 -36.82 43.47
CA GLU A 393 16.62 -36.64 44.17
C GLU A 393 16.49 -36.95 45.67
N ALA A 394 15.45 -36.44 46.33
CA ALA A 394 15.18 -36.73 47.74
C ALA A 394 14.86 -38.21 48.00
N GLU A 395 14.15 -38.88 47.09
CA GLU A 395 13.87 -40.31 47.18
C GLU A 395 15.16 -41.14 47.03
N ARG A 396 16.04 -40.79 46.08
CA ARG A 396 17.36 -41.42 45.93
C ARG A 396 18.24 -41.20 47.15
N GLU A 397 18.26 -40.00 47.71
CA GLU A 397 19.00 -39.71 48.95
C GLU A 397 18.46 -40.52 50.12
N ALA A 398 17.13 -40.60 50.29
CA ALA A 398 16.51 -41.41 51.33
C ALA A 398 16.75 -42.93 51.14
N GLU A 399 16.87 -43.42 49.91
CA GLU A 399 17.24 -44.81 49.63
C GLU A 399 18.71 -45.08 49.94
N LEU A 400 19.62 -44.17 49.58
CA LEU A 400 21.04 -44.22 49.96
C LEU A 400 21.23 -44.16 51.49
N GLU A 401 20.47 -43.33 52.19
CA GLU A 401 20.50 -43.23 53.65
C GLU A 401 20.05 -44.55 54.30
N ARG A 402 18.95 -45.15 53.80
CA ARG A 402 18.47 -46.46 54.26
C ARG A 402 19.48 -47.58 54.00
N GLN A 403 20.14 -47.58 52.85
CA GLN A 403 21.20 -48.54 52.54
C GLN A 403 22.39 -48.38 53.50
N ARG A 404 22.83 -47.14 53.77
CA ARG A 404 23.90 -46.88 54.76
C ARG A 404 23.55 -47.35 56.16
N GLN A 405 22.31 -47.10 56.60
CA GLN A 405 21.82 -47.55 57.90
C GLN A 405 21.79 -49.09 57.98
N ALA A 406 21.29 -49.76 56.95
CA ALA A 406 21.30 -51.22 56.88
C ALA A 406 22.74 -51.79 56.87
N ASP A 407 23.66 -51.19 56.13
CA ASP A 407 25.07 -51.59 56.09
C ASP A 407 25.80 -51.34 57.43
N GLU A 408 25.42 -50.32 58.20
CA GLU A 408 25.93 -50.08 59.55
C GLU A 408 25.36 -51.07 60.57
N GLU A 409 24.05 -51.35 60.51
CA GLU A 409 23.40 -52.37 61.35
C GLU A 409 23.99 -53.77 61.10
N GLN A 410 24.22 -54.12 59.83
CA GLN A 410 24.86 -55.38 59.44
C GLN A 410 26.29 -55.47 60.00
N ARG A 411 27.08 -54.39 59.90
CA ARG A 411 28.45 -54.35 60.45
C ARG A 411 28.47 -54.51 61.98
N LEU A 412 27.54 -53.88 62.68
CA LEU A 412 27.40 -54.01 64.14
C LEU A 412 26.99 -55.44 64.54
N ALA A 413 26.10 -56.08 63.78
CA ALA A 413 25.69 -57.46 64.02
C ALA A 413 26.85 -58.45 63.79
N ASP A 414 27.64 -58.27 62.73
CA ASP A 414 28.81 -59.09 62.44
C ASP A 414 29.90 -58.95 63.53
N GLU A 415 30.12 -57.72 64.03
CA GLU A 415 31.07 -57.47 65.13
C GLU A 415 30.62 -58.13 66.45
N GLN A 416 29.32 -58.14 66.72
CA GLN A 416 28.74 -58.83 67.88
C GLN A 416 28.86 -60.36 67.75
N ALA A 417 28.57 -60.92 66.58
CA ALA A 417 28.70 -62.36 66.32
C ALA A 417 30.14 -62.85 66.48
N GLU A 418 31.13 -62.07 66.03
CA GLU A 418 32.54 -62.42 66.18
C GLU A 418 33.01 -62.36 67.64
N LYS A 419 32.52 -61.37 68.42
CA LYS A 419 32.79 -61.30 69.87
C LYS A 419 32.21 -62.49 70.63
N GLU A 420 30.99 -62.93 70.28
CA GLU A 420 30.39 -64.12 70.87
C GLU A 420 31.16 -65.40 70.53
N ARG A 421 31.65 -65.52 69.29
CA ARG A 421 32.45 -66.64 68.83
C ARG A 421 33.79 -66.74 69.58
N ILE A 422 34.50 -65.61 69.72
CA ILE A 422 35.76 -65.55 70.49
C ILE A 422 35.52 -65.89 71.97
N ARG A 423 34.41 -65.42 72.56
CA ARG A 423 34.06 -65.74 73.95
C ARG A 423 33.79 -67.23 74.13
N LYS A 424 33.01 -67.85 73.24
CA LYS A 424 32.75 -69.31 73.25
C LYS A 424 34.04 -70.12 73.14
N GLU A 425 34.95 -69.74 72.25
CA GLU A 425 36.23 -70.44 72.08
C GLU A 425 37.12 -70.32 73.33
N ARG A 426 37.17 -69.14 73.97
CA ARG A 426 37.86 -68.94 75.25
C ARG A 426 37.24 -69.74 76.39
N THR A 427 35.92 -69.80 76.48
CA THR A 427 35.22 -70.62 77.49
C THR A 427 35.55 -72.09 77.33
N LEU A 428 35.55 -72.60 76.10
CA LEU A 428 35.84 -74.01 75.82
C LEU A 428 37.30 -74.38 76.13
N LEU A 429 38.23 -73.44 75.96
CA LEU A 429 39.63 -73.59 76.38
C LEU A 429 39.77 -73.56 77.92
N ALA A 430 39.03 -72.67 78.59
CA ALA A 430 39.03 -72.57 80.05
C ALA A 430 38.41 -73.82 80.73
N GLU A 431 37.34 -74.39 80.17
CA GLU A 431 36.76 -75.68 80.61
C GLU A 431 37.80 -76.80 80.54
N LYS A 432 38.52 -76.92 79.42
CA LYS A 432 39.61 -77.91 79.28
C LYS A 432 40.73 -77.69 80.30
N GLN A 433 41.07 -76.44 80.60
CA GLN A 433 42.09 -76.11 81.59
C GLN A 433 41.65 -76.48 83.01
N VAL A 434 40.37 -76.26 83.36
CA VAL A 434 39.82 -76.65 84.65
C VAL A 434 39.75 -78.18 84.78
N ASP A 435 39.26 -78.89 83.78
CA ASP A 435 39.19 -80.35 83.77
C ASP A 435 40.57 -80.99 84.00
N ALA A 436 41.61 -80.44 83.36
CA ALA A 436 42.98 -80.93 83.43
C ALA A 436 43.68 -80.72 84.80
N ILE A 437 43.11 -79.95 85.73
CA ILE A 437 43.67 -79.76 87.08
C ILE A 437 43.52 -81.04 87.90
N LYS A 438 44.60 -81.82 87.98
CA LYS A 438 44.67 -83.01 88.84
C LYS A 438 44.81 -82.62 90.31
N LEU A 439 44.45 -83.52 91.22
CA LEU A 439 44.67 -83.35 92.66
C LEU A 439 46.14 -82.99 92.92
N GLY A 440 46.36 -81.83 93.56
CA GLY A 440 47.67 -81.24 93.79
C GLY A 440 48.18 -80.26 92.73
N GLY A 441 47.41 -79.96 91.67
CA GLY A 441 47.70 -78.91 90.69
C GLY A 441 47.55 -77.50 91.27
N TRP A 442 48.29 -76.53 90.73
CA TRP A 442 48.32 -75.17 91.24
C TRP A 442 47.56 -74.21 90.33
N ILE A 443 46.86 -73.24 90.92
CA ILE A 443 46.30 -72.09 90.23
C ILE A 443 46.89 -70.80 90.81
N VAL A 444 46.96 -69.77 89.98
CA VAL A 444 47.22 -68.39 90.41
C VAL A 444 45.90 -67.65 90.31
N VAL A 445 45.46 -67.06 91.41
CA VAL A 445 44.35 -66.12 91.42
C VAL A 445 44.95 -64.73 91.43
N GLU A 446 44.61 -63.91 90.43
CA GLU A 446 45.05 -62.52 90.37
C GLU A 446 44.46 -61.72 91.54
N PRO A 447 45.17 -60.68 92.01
CA PRO A 447 44.70 -59.83 93.08
C PRO A 447 43.32 -59.23 92.76
N ASP A 448 42.44 -59.26 93.76
CA ASP A 448 41.10 -58.66 93.71
C ASP A 448 41.07 -57.52 94.74
N GLU A 449 39.98 -56.77 94.85
CA GLU A 449 39.85 -55.57 95.72
C GLU A 449 40.24 -55.78 97.21
N THR A 450 40.44 -57.02 97.64
CA THR A 450 40.76 -57.41 99.02
C THR A 450 42.21 -57.90 99.23
N SER A 451 43.05 -57.99 98.20
CA SER A 451 44.42 -58.51 98.32
C SER A 451 45.32 -58.05 97.18
N ASP A 452 46.49 -57.48 97.50
CA ASP A 452 47.42 -56.86 96.54
C ASP A 452 48.40 -57.86 95.88
N GLU A 453 48.46 -59.11 96.35
CA GLU A 453 49.40 -60.13 95.84
C GLU A 453 48.68 -61.33 95.21
N PRO A 454 49.18 -61.88 94.08
CA PRO A 454 48.58 -63.02 93.43
C PRO A 454 48.70 -64.29 94.29
N ALA A 455 47.55 -64.86 94.65
CA ALA A 455 47.48 -66.02 95.53
C ALA A 455 47.71 -67.32 94.75
N ARG A 456 48.74 -68.09 95.14
CA ARG A 456 49.00 -69.43 94.58
C ARG A 456 48.32 -70.49 95.43
N LEU A 457 47.31 -71.15 94.87
CA LEU A 457 46.52 -72.14 95.60
C LEU A 457 46.63 -73.50 94.93
N LYS A 458 46.81 -74.54 95.74
CA LYS A 458 46.92 -75.94 95.32
C LYS A 458 45.56 -76.62 95.45
N LEU A 459 45.15 -77.39 94.45
CA LEU A 459 43.92 -78.18 94.50
C LEU A 459 44.06 -79.27 95.56
N ALA A 460 43.31 -79.15 96.65
CA ALA A 460 43.33 -80.12 97.74
C ALA A 460 42.31 -81.24 97.52
N VAL A 461 41.09 -80.86 97.12
CA VAL A 461 39.98 -81.80 96.98
C VAL A 461 39.12 -81.39 95.78
N ARG A 462 38.75 -82.38 94.96
CA ARG A 462 37.76 -82.25 93.90
C ARG A 462 36.53 -83.08 94.30
N ILE A 463 35.37 -82.43 94.40
CA ILE A 463 34.11 -83.07 94.78
C ILE A 463 33.23 -83.16 93.52
N ASN A 464 33.18 -84.33 92.89
CA ASN A 464 32.52 -84.52 91.60
C ASN A 464 30.99 -84.40 91.68
N ALA A 465 30.35 -84.80 92.78
CA ALA A 465 28.89 -84.76 92.94
C ALA A 465 28.31 -83.33 92.94
N SER A 466 29.10 -82.33 93.31
CA SER A 466 28.72 -80.91 93.36
C SER A 466 29.57 -80.01 92.46
N ARG A 467 30.42 -80.59 91.59
CA ARG A 467 31.35 -79.88 90.69
C ARG A 467 32.12 -78.74 91.38
N LYS A 468 32.63 -79.03 92.58
CA LYS A 468 33.30 -78.06 93.44
C LYS A 468 34.78 -78.41 93.62
N LEU A 469 35.64 -77.44 93.38
CA LEU A 469 37.09 -77.54 93.53
C LEU A 469 37.52 -76.71 94.74
N VAL A 470 38.18 -77.36 95.70
CA VAL A 470 38.66 -76.72 96.93
C VAL A 470 40.17 -76.57 96.85
N PHE A 471 40.64 -75.33 96.86
CA PHE A 471 42.04 -74.99 96.80
C PHE A 471 42.56 -74.49 98.15
N VAL A 472 43.80 -74.84 98.47
CA VAL A 472 44.49 -74.49 99.72
C VAL A 472 45.86 -73.90 99.44
N ASP A 473 46.36 -73.02 100.31
CA ASP A 473 47.70 -72.45 100.21
C ASP A 473 48.81 -73.45 100.64
N ARG A 474 50.09 -73.11 100.43
CA ARG A 474 51.30 -73.94 100.73
C ARG A 474 51.33 -74.52 102.16
N LEU A 475 50.65 -73.87 103.09
CA LEU A 475 50.57 -74.24 104.51
C LEU A 475 49.22 -74.88 104.91
N GLY A 476 48.30 -75.08 103.97
CA GLY A 476 47.00 -75.73 104.20
C GLY A 476 45.95 -74.89 104.95
N LEU A 477 46.24 -73.64 105.31
CA LEU A 477 45.40 -72.80 106.19
C LEU A 477 44.30 -72.00 105.46
N ASN A 478 44.55 -71.52 104.23
CA ASN A 478 43.62 -70.69 103.48
C ASN A 478 42.79 -71.53 102.49
N ARG A 479 41.54 -71.85 102.84
CA ARG A 479 40.60 -72.60 102.00
C ARG A 479 39.79 -71.65 101.12
N ARG A 480 39.94 -71.75 99.79
CA ARG A 480 39.04 -71.12 98.81
C ARG A 480 38.34 -72.18 97.99
N GLU A 481 37.08 -71.94 97.69
CA GLU A 481 36.23 -72.89 97.01
C GLU A 481 35.68 -72.27 95.73
N PHE A 482 35.84 -72.98 94.62
CA PHE A 482 35.30 -72.58 93.33
C PHE A 482 34.36 -73.65 92.80
N LEU A 483 33.21 -73.24 92.28
CA LEU A 483 32.43 -74.08 91.39
C LEU A 483 33.17 -74.16 90.05
N GLU A 484 33.10 -75.29 89.36
CA GLU A 484 33.75 -75.52 88.08
C GLU A 484 33.43 -74.42 87.06
N ASP A 485 32.15 -74.11 86.85
CA ASP A 485 31.70 -73.05 85.92
C ASP A 485 32.20 -71.65 86.33
N ALA A 486 32.24 -71.38 87.63
CA ALA A 486 32.76 -70.10 88.16
C ALA A 486 34.29 -70.00 88.07
N LEU A 487 34.99 -71.13 88.08
CA LEU A 487 36.43 -71.18 87.87
C LEU A 487 36.75 -70.95 86.39
N VAL A 488 35.97 -71.57 85.49
CA VAL A 488 36.03 -71.36 84.03
C VAL A 488 35.78 -69.90 83.67
N GLU A 489 34.72 -69.29 84.19
CA GLU A 489 34.40 -67.88 83.94
C GLU A 489 35.54 -66.96 84.38
N ARG A 490 36.10 -67.18 85.58
CA ARG A 490 37.25 -66.41 86.08
C ARG A 490 38.53 -66.64 85.28
N ILE A 491 38.70 -67.79 84.62
CA ILE A 491 39.81 -68.03 83.67
C ILE A 491 39.57 -67.30 82.35
N VAL A 492 38.33 -67.29 81.84
CA VAL A 492 37.95 -66.53 80.61
C VAL A 492 38.14 -65.04 80.79
N GLU A 493 37.84 -64.52 81.97
CA GLU A 493 38.06 -63.14 82.37
C GLU A 493 39.54 -62.81 82.68
N GLY A 494 40.43 -63.80 82.67
CA GLY A 494 41.86 -63.64 82.95
C GLY A 494 42.23 -63.51 84.43
N ARG A 495 41.25 -63.58 85.35
CA ARG A 495 41.45 -63.43 86.80
C ARG A 495 42.07 -64.67 87.46
N ILE A 496 42.01 -65.83 86.82
CA ILE A 496 42.63 -67.07 87.31
C ILE A 496 43.45 -67.70 86.19
N ARG A 497 44.67 -68.14 86.51
CA ARG A 497 45.55 -68.85 85.59
C ARG A 497 45.94 -70.21 86.15
N VAL A 498 45.76 -71.27 85.36
CA VAL A 498 46.14 -72.63 85.74
C VAL A 498 47.63 -72.85 85.47
N LEU A 499 48.39 -73.34 86.46
CA LEU A 499 49.80 -73.67 86.31
C LEU A 499 49.93 -75.17 85.95
N GLY A 500 50.32 -75.45 84.70
CA GLY A 500 50.53 -76.81 84.20
C GLY A 500 51.68 -77.55 84.90
N THR A 501 51.61 -78.88 84.92
CA THR A 501 52.53 -79.79 85.64
C THR A 501 53.91 -79.98 84.98
N SER A 502 54.41 -78.99 84.26
CA SER A 502 55.77 -78.98 83.71
C SER A 502 56.36 -77.58 83.86
N ALA A 503 56.96 -77.34 85.01
CA ALA A 503 57.97 -76.30 85.14
C ALA A 503 59.25 -76.84 84.51
N GLU A 504 59.55 -76.41 83.28
CA GLU A 504 60.88 -76.29 82.67
C GLU A 504 60.71 -76.05 81.16
N PHE A 505 60.86 -74.79 80.71
CA PHE A 505 61.63 -74.32 79.53
C PHE A 505 61.22 -72.88 79.11
N ASP A 506 62.17 -71.95 79.28
CA ASP A 506 62.40 -70.66 78.59
C ASP A 506 61.28 -69.59 78.55
N ASP A 507 61.38 -68.39 79.12
CA ASP A 507 62.50 -67.48 79.43
C ASP A 507 63.59 -67.36 78.36
N THR A 508 63.23 -67.02 77.11
CA THR A 508 64.21 -66.44 76.16
C THR A 508 63.63 -65.76 74.90
N LEU A 509 62.44 -65.14 74.92
CA LEU A 509 61.98 -64.30 73.77
C LEU A 509 61.37 -62.95 74.18
N SER A 510 61.86 -62.36 75.28
CA SER A 510 61.63 -60.96 75.65
C SER A 510 62.73 -59.99 75.15
N ARG A 511 63.65 -60.42 74.28
CA ARG A 511 64.66 -59.55 73.66
C ARG A 511 64.78 -59.86 72.16
N VAL A 512 64.72 -58.80 71.34
CA VAL A 512 64.87 -58.76 69.87
C VAL A 512 63.56 -58.90 69.09
N VAL A 513 62.75 -57.84 69.05
CA VAL A 513 62.54 -56.86 67.95
C VAL A 513 61.55 -55.84 68.53
N GLY A 514 61.90 -54.61 68.93
CA GLY A 514 62.91 -53.73 68.38
C GLY A 514 62.30 -52.86 67.28
N ARG A 515 61.58 -51.80 67.67
CA ARG A 515 61.36 -50.53 66.95
C ARG A 515 61.27 -50.59 65.41
N ILE A 516 60.13 -50.17 64.85
CA ILE A 516 60.01 -49.30 63.66
C ILE A 516 58.59 -48.69 63.75
N ARG A 517 58.47 -47.42 64.21
CA ARG A 517 58.22 -46.19 63.41
C ARG A 517 56.84 -46.21 62.73
N VAL A 518 55.91 -45.33 63.11
CA VAL A 518 55.81 -43.93 62.66
C VAL A 518 55.70 -43.84 61.13
N GLY A 519 54.57 -43.33 60.65
CA GLY A 519 54.42 -42.88 59.27
C GLY A 519 53.00 -42.44 58.94
N ARG A 520 52.76 -41.12 59.02
CA ARG A 520 51.67 -40.38 58.39
C ARG A 520 51.32 -40.92 56.98
N ASN A 521 50.04 -41.00 56.67
CA ASN A 521 49.31 -39.92 55.99
C ASN A 521 47.82 -40.00 56.30
#